data_AF-A0A1V9Y945-F1
#
_entry.id   AF-A0A1V9Y945-F1
#
_cell.length_a   1.000
_cell.length_b   1.000
_cell.length_c   1.000
_cell.angle_alpha   90.00
_cell.angle_beta   90.00
_cell.angle_gamma   90.00
#
_symmetry.space_group_name_H-M   'P 1'
#
loop_
_entity.id
_entity.type
_entity.pdbx_description
1 polymer ?
#
loop_
_entity_poly.entity_id
_entity_poly.type
_entity_poly.pdbx_seq_one_letter_code
_entity_poly.pdbx_strand_id
1 'polypeptide(L)'
;MAEARGHTVVYTPAYHSRLQPLELLWSYVKGRVGQQYTTSTTFADVRARLDLALDSIPSEIIFKCIENSKAEWPPSTPADEGRADDAVDCGSDSDNELSWDECDLSDYDVDIGANSSDDDTSIIA
;
A
#
# COMPACT_ATOMS: atom_id res chain seq x y z
N MET A 1 -1.91 21.90 -17.17
CA MET A 1 -2.11 21.32 -15.82
C MET A 1 -3.23 20.27 -15.89
N ALA A 2 -3.45 19.48 -14.83
CA ALA A 2 -4.37 18.33 -14.81
C ALA A 2 -5.77 18.61 -15.41
N GLU A 3 -6.36 19.76 -15.06
CA GLU A 3 -7.66 20.20 -15.57
C GLU A 3 -7.69 20.38 -17.11
N ALA A 4 -6.63 20.92 -17.71
CA ALA A 4 -6.52 21.06 -19.17
C ALA A 4 -6.45 19.71 -19.91
N ARG A 5 -6.23 18.61 -19.18
CA ARG A 5 -6.29 17.22 -19.69
C ARG A 5 -7.57 16.49 -19.26
N GLY A 6 -8.52 17.17 -18.61
CA GLY A 6 -9.77 16.59 -18.14
C GLY A 6 -9.66 15.76 -16.86
N HIS A 7 -8.59 15.94 -16.07
CA HIS A 7 -8.41 15.22 -14.80
C HIS A 7 -8.86 16.07 -13.61
N THR A 8 -9.68 15.47 -12.73
CA THR A 8 -10.04 16.05 -11.43
C THR A 8 -8.92 15.78 -10.43
N VAL A 9 -8.45 16.83 -9.75
CA VAL A 9 -7.49 16.71 -8.65
C VAL A 9 -8.26 16.63 -7.34
N VAL A 10 -8.06 15.56 -6.58
CA VAL A 10 -8.70 15.35 -5.28
C VAL A 10 -7.73 15.75 -4.18
N TYR A 11 -8.23 16.41 -3.13
CA TYR A 11 -7.43 16.76 -1.97
C TYR A 11 -7.05 15.51 -1.16
N THR A 12 -5.79 15.41 -0.75
CA THR A 12 -5.34 14.42 0.22
C THR A 12 -4.72 15.13 1.42
N PRO A 13 -5.23 14.92 2.65
CA PRO A 13 -4.68 15.55 3.83
C PRO A 13 -3.25 15.08 4.11
N ALA A 14 -2.43 15.97 4.69
CA ALA A 14 -1.06 15.65 5.09
C ALA A 14 -1.03 14.54 6.13
N TYR A 15 0.02 13.72 6.15
CA TYR A 15 0.23 12.58 7.07
C TYR A 15 -0.79 11.43 6.96
N HIS A 16 -1.61 11.39 5.92
CA HIS A 16 -2.57 10.31 5.67
C HIS A 16 -2.17 9.47 4.45
N SER A 17 -1.06 8.74 4.55
CA SER A 17 -0.56 7.89 3.45
C SER A 17 -1.53 6.77 3.06
N ARG A 18 -2.37 6.30 3.99
CA ARG A 18 -3.41 5.28 3.74
C ARG A 18 -4.50 5.75 2.77
N LEU A 19 -4.72 7.07 2.65
CA LEU A 19 -5.62 7.66 1.65
C LEU A 19 -5.00 7.75 0.25
N GLN A 20 -3.74 7.33 0.10
CA GLN A 20 -3.04 7.32 -1.18
C GLN A 20 -2.81 5.86 -1.58
N PRO A 21 -3.63 5.29 -2.49
CA PRO A 21 -3.48 3.91 -2.94
C PRO A 21 -2.08 3.61 -3.48
N LEU A 22 -1.40 4.62 -4.04
CA LEU A 22 -0.04 4.50 -4.52
C LEU A 22 0.97 4.20 -3.40
N GLU A 23 0.77 4.75 -2.19
CA GLU A 23 1.65 4.46 -1.04
C GLU A 23 1.45 3.02 -0.55
N LEU A 24 0.21 2.52 -0.58
CA LEU A 24 -0.10 1.10 -0.29
C LEU A 24 0.51 0.16 -1.35
N LEU A 25 0.46 0.55 -2.62
CA LEU A 25 1.12 -0.21 -3.67
C LEU A 25 2.64 -0.19 -3.50
N TRP A 26 3.19 0.94 -3.07
CA TRP A 26 4.62 1.07 -2.82
C TRP A 26 5.11 0.23 -1.65
N SER A 27 4.34 0.11 -0.57
CA SER A 27 4.71 -0.78 0.53
C SER A 27 4.77 -2.24 0.07
N TYR A 28 3.81 -2.69 -0.74
CA TYR A 28 3.81 -4.02 -1.36
C TYR A 28 5.07 -4.27 -2.20
N VAL A 29 5.38 -3.36 -3.15
CA VAL A 29 6.53 -3.51 -4.05
C VAL A 29 7.85 -3.48 -3.28
N LYS A 30 8.01 -2.53 -2.34
CA LYS A 30 9.23 -2.40 -1.53
C LYS A 30 9.45 -3.62 -0.65
N GLY A 31 8.39 -4.21 -0.09
CA GLY A 31 8.48 -5.46 0.66
C GLY A 31 9.11 -6.57 -0.17
N ARG A 32 8.59 -6.80 -1.38
CA ARG A 32 9.10 -7.86 -2.28
C ARG A 32 10.54 -7.65 -2.75
N VAL A 33 10.91 -6.41 -3.05
CA VAL A 33 12.29 -6.08 -3.46
C VAL A 33 13.25 -6.16 -2.27
N GLY A 34 12.82 -5.68 -1.10
CA GLY A 34 13.61 -5.65 0.13
C GLY A 34 13.88 -7.02 0.73
N GLN A 35 12.93 -7.96 0.64
CA GLN A 35 13.11 -9.35 1.08
C GLN A 35 14.26 -10.08 0.34
N GLN A 36 14.61 -9.65 -0.87
CA GLN A 36 15.69 -10.22 -1.67
C GLN A 36 17.05 -9.58 -1.38
N TYR A 37 17.14 -8.68 -0.40
CA TYR A 37 18.36 -7.93 -0.12
C TYR A 37 19.46 -8.83 0.45
N THR A 38 20.67 -8.65 -0.07
CA THR A 38 21.90 -9.28 0.40
C THR A 38 23.03 -8.25 0.46
N THR A 39 24.09 -8.52 1.22
CA THR A 39 25.23 -7.60 1.38
C THR A 39 25.95 -7.25 0.07
N SER A 40 25.81 -8.08 -0.97
CA SER A 40 26.39 -7.86 -2.31
C SER A 40 25.42 -7.24 -3.31
N THR A 41 24.20 -6.89 -2.88
CA THR A 41 23.17 -6.32 -3.77
C THR A 41 23.62 -4.96 -4.29
N THR A 42 23.59 -4.80 -5.62
CA THR A 42 23.92 -3.54 -6.30
C THR A 42 22.67 -2.75 -6.67
N PHE A 43 22.83 -1.48 -7.02
CA PHE A 43 21.71 -0.65 -7.50
C PHE A 43 21.10 -1.19 -8.81
N ALA A 44 21.91 -1.85 -9.65
CA ALA A 44 21.42 -2.50 -10.87
C ALA A 44 20.48 -3.68 -10.53
N ASP A 45 20.82 -4.46 -9.52
CA ASP A 45 19.99 -5.57 -9.03
C ASP A 45 18.66 -5.04 -8.46
N VAL A 46 18.72 -3.96 -7.67
CA VAL A 46 17.50 -3.31 -7.12
C VAL A 46 16.58 -2.85 -8.25
N ARG A 47 17.14 -2.23 -9.30
CA ARG A 47 16.35 -1.80 -10.46
C ARG A 47 15.67 -2.98 -11.16
N ALA A 48 16.43 -4.04 -11.47
CA ALA A 48 15.88 -5.22 -12.14
C ALA A 48 14.77 -5.88 -11.31
N ARG A 49 14.95 -5.97 -9.99
CA ARG A 49 13.93 -6.52 -9.08
C ARG A 49 12.70 -5.63 -8.97
N LEU A 50 12.88 -4.31 -9.00
CA LEU A 50 11.77 -3.35 -9.00
C LEU A 50 10.93 -3.49 -10.27
N ASP A 51 11.56 -3.56 -11.44
CA ASP A 51 10.87 -3.75 -12.73
C ASP A 51 10.06 -5.06 -12.71
N LEU A 52 10.69 -6.17 -12.28
CA LEU A 52 10.00 -7.46 -12.14
C LEU A 52 8.84 -7.41 -11.12
N ALA A 53 9.05 -6.75 -9.98
CA ALA A 53 8.02 -6.65 -8.95
C ALA A 53 6.79 -5.90 -9.47
N LEU A 54 6.99 -4.79 -10.20
CA LEU A 54 5.92 -4.01 -10.83
C LEU A 54 5.17 -4.80 -11.92
N ASP A 55 5.89 -5.51 -12.78
CA ASP A 55 5.29 -6.34 -13.84
C ASP A 55 4.48 -7.52 -13.28
N SER A 56 4.86 -8.00 -12.09
CA SER A 56 4.20 -9.15 -11.43
C SER A 56 2.98 -8.78 -10.58
N ILE A 57 2.60 -7.49 -10.49
CA ILE A 57 1.50 -7.06 -9.61
C ILE A 57 0.17 -7.64 -10.10
N PRO A 58 -0.52 -8.47 -9.29
CA PRO A 58 -1.87 -8.93 -9.61
C PRO A 58 -2.86 -7.77 -9.59
N SER A 59 -3.82 -7.77 -10.51
CA SER A 59 -4.90 -6.75 -10.54
C SER A 59 -5.69 -6.68 -9.24
N GLU A 60 -5.82 -7.81 -8.54
CA GLU A 60 -6.47 -7.90 -7.22
C GLU A 60 -5.79 -7.02 -6.17
N ILE A 61 -4.45 -6.95 -6.18
CA ILE A 61 -3.69 -6.10 -5.25
C ILE A 61 -4.01 -4.63 -5.52
N ILE A 62 -4.03 -4.22 -6.78
CA ILE A 62 -4.36 -2.84 -7.18
C ILE A 62 -5.78 -2.49 -6.73
N PHE A 63 -6.74 -3.40 -6.93
CA PHE A 63 -8.12 -3.22 -6.51
C PHE A 63 -8.21 -3.04 -4.98
N LYS A 64 -7.58 -3.92 -4.21
CA LYS A 64 -7.53 -3.84 -2.74
C LYS A 64 -6.90 -2.53 -2.24
N CYS A 65 -5.81 -2.05 -2.86
CA CYS A 65 -5.22 -0.76 -2.50
C CYS A 65 -6.20 0.41 -2.67
N ILE A 66 -7.01 0.38 -3.73
CA ILE A 66 -8.04 1.40 -3.99
C ILE A 66 -9.16 1.32 -2.94
N GLU A 67 -9.68 0.12 -2.67
CA GLU A 67 -10.77 -0.07 -1.72
C GLU A 67 -10.36 0.29 -0.29
N ASN A 68 -9.16 -0.10 0.14
CA ASN A 68 -8.63 0.26 1.46
C ASN A 68 -8.54 1.78 1.64
N SER A 69 -8.07 2.49 0.61
CA SER A 69 -8.00 3.95 0.64
C SER A 69 -9.37 4.62 0.73
N LYS A 70 -10.44 4.00 0.22
CA LYS A 70 -11.80 4.51 0.35
C LYS A 70 -12.38 4.21 1.74
N ALA A 71 -12.11 3.04 2.29
CA ALA A 71 -12.61 2.62 3.60
C ALA A 71 -12.02 3.47 4.75
N GLU A 72 -10.78 3.93 4.59
CA GLU A 72 -10.12 4.82 5.54
C GLU A 72 -10.77 6.22 5.60
N TRP A 73 -11.50 6.63 4.56
CA TRP A 73 -12.27 7.87 4.60
C TRP A 73 -13.48 7.65 5.51
N PRO A 74 -13.54 8.26 6.71
CA PRO A 74 -14.72 8.11 7.55
C PRO A 74 -15.95 8.60 6.76
N PRO A 75 -17.10 7.91 6.86
CA PRO A 75 -18.33 8.44 6.28
C PRO A 75 -18.51 9.84 6.86
N SER A 76 -18.58 10.83 5.97
CA SER A 76 -18.86 12.20 6.34
C SER A 76 -20.17 12.20 7.13
N THR A 77 -20.08 12.24 8.47
CA THR A 77 -21.23 12.67 9.26
C THR A 77 -21.58 14.06 8.73
N PRO A 78 -22.85 14.33 8.40
CA PRO A 78 -23.23 15.69 8.05
C PRO A 78 -22.81 16.57 9.22
N ALA A 79 -21.95 17.54 8.95
CA ALA A 79 -21.60 18.57 9.90
C ALA A 79 -22.92 19.20 10.35
N ASP A 80 -23.27 18.98 11.62
CA ASP A 80 -24.40 19.62 12.27
C ASP A 80 -24.20 21.13 12.18
N GLU A 81 -25.08 21.80 11.43
CA GLU A 81 -25.14 23.25 11.36
C GLU A 81 -25.64 23.78 12.71
N GLY A 82 -24.71 24.21 13.55
CA GLY A 82 -24.95 25.25 14.54
C GLY A 82 -24.56 24.91 15.98
N ARG A 83 -23.57 25.62 16.52
CA ARG A 83 -23.76 26.69 17.52
C ARG A 83 -22.41 27.31 17.87
N ALA A 84 -22.41 28.63 18.01
CA ALA A 84 -21.27 29.42 18.45
C ALA A 84 -20.92 29.17 19.94
N ASP A 85 -19.65 29.47 20.25
CA ASP A 85 -19.06 29.89 21.53
C ASP A 85 -19.33 29.07 22.82
N ASP A 86 -18.33 28.31 23.25
CA ASP A 86 -17.67 28.57 24.54
C ASP A 86 -16.31 27.85 24.62
N ALA A 87 -15.29 28.59 25.06
CA ALA A 87 -13.93 28.08 25.23
C ALA A 87 -13.84 27.24 26.52
N VAL A 88 -13.51 25.96 26.39
CA VAL A 88 -12.98 25.16 27.50
C VAL A 88 -11.61 24.61 27.11
N ASP A 89 -10.59 25.22 27.70
CA ASP A 89 -9.26 24.67 27.86
C ASP A 89 -9.33 23.56 28.91
N CYS A 90 -9.07 22.33 28.48
CA CYS A 90 -8.64 21.26 29.37
C CYS A 90 -7.74 20.32 28.58
N GLY A 91 -6.43 20.60 28.66
CA GLY A 91 -5.37 19.71 28.26
C GLY A 91 -5.59 18.30 28.81
N SER A 92 -5.61 17.34 27.90
CA SER A 92 -5.47 15.94 28.22
C SER A 92 -4.38 15.41 27.29
N ASP A 93 -3.16 15.37 27.82
CA ASP A 93 -2.08 14.54 27.30
C ASP A 93 -2.55 13.09 27.45
N SER A 94 -3.32 12.64 26.47
CA SER A 94 -3.53 11.23 26.25
C SER A 94 -2.42 10.81 25.30
N ASP A 95 -1.38 10.25 25.90
CA ASP A 95 -0.31 9.51 25.24
C ASP A 95 -0.93 8.29 24.56
N ASN A 96 -1.67 8.55 23.47
CA ASN A 96 -2.11 7.51 22.58
C ASN A 96 -0.90 7.18 21.72
N GLU A 97 0.00 6.39 22.32
CA GLU A 97 0.96 5.54 21.63
C GLU A 97 0.16 4.77 20.58
N LEU A 98 0.00 5.38 19.40
CA LEU A 98 -0.57 4.73 18.23
C LEU A 98 0.35 3.56 17.97
N SER A 99 -0.09 2.38 18.40
CA SER A 99 0.68 1.19 18.22
C SER A 99 0.86 1.05 16.73
N TRP A 100 2.13 1.09 16.31
CA TRP A 100 2.56 0.76 14.97
C TRP A 100 2.39 -0.75 14.73
N ASP A 101 1.37 -1.36 15.35
CA ASP A 101 1.00 -2.75 15.15
C ASP A 101 0.55 -2.88 13.70
N GLU A 102 1.51 -3.44 12.97
CA GLU A 102 1.27 -4.46 11.98
C GLU A 102 0.25 -4.03 10.92
N CYS A 103 0.80 -3.50 9.83
CA CYS A 103 0.21 -3.84 8.54
C CYS A 103 0.25 -5.37 8.44
N ASP A 104 -0.80 -6.02 8.94
CA ASP A 104 -1.06 -7.43 8.72
C ASP A 104 -1.33 -7.61 7.21
N LEU A 105 -0.22 -7.66 6.48
CA LEU A 105 -0.16 -8.12 5.12
C LEU A 105 0.14 -9.63 5.09
N SER A 106 0.04 -10.35 6.23
CA SER A 106 0.18 -11.81 6.22
C SER A 106 -0.93 -12.47 5.43
N ASP A 107 -2.07 -11.78 5.27
CA ASP A 107 -3.15 -12.15 4.34
C ASP A 107 -2.77 -12.07 2.84
N TYR A 108 -1.53 -11.65 2.52
CA TYR A 108 -0.97 -11.67 1.16
C TYR A 108 0.11 -12.73 0.96
N ASP A 109 0.23 -13.72 1.84
CA ASP A 109 0.87 -15.02 1.54
C ASP A 109 0.04 -15.73 0.45
N VAL A 110 0.15 -15.23 -0.78
CA VAL A 110 -0.25 -15.96 -1.96
C VAL A 110 0.83 -17.02 -2.16
N ASP A 111 0.51 -18.25 -1.77
CA ASP A 111 1.21 -19.46 -2.22
C ASP A 111 1.32 -19.42 -3.75
N ILE A 112 2.41 -18.86 -4.27
CA ILE A 112 2.83 -19.09 -5.65
C ILE A 112 3.36 -20.51 -5.62
N GLY A 113 2.43 -21.45 -5.77
CA GLY A 113 2.71 -22.87 -5.91
C GLY A 113 3.91 -23.04 -6.84
N ALA A 114 4.91 -23.75 -6.34
CA ALA A 114 6.05 -24.17 -7.13
C ALA A 114 5.53 -24.73 -8.46
N ASN A 115 5.86 -24.09 -9.58
CA ASN A 115 5.88 -24.79 -10.84
C ASN A 115 6.88 -25.94 -10.63
N SER A 116 6.38 -27.16 -10.39
CA SER A 116 7.20 -28.35 -10.51
C SER A 116 7.63 -28.40 -11.97
N SER A 117 8.88 -28.02 -12.20
CA SER A 117 9.59 -28.42 -13.40
C SER A 117 9.79 -29.92 -13.29
N ASP A 118 8.78 -30.69 -13.73
CA ASP A 118 9.01 -32.09 -14.05
C ASP A 118 9.69 -32.11 -15.43
N ASP A 119 11.01 -32.12 -15.37
CA ASP A 119 11.91 -32.55 -16.43
C ASP A 119 11.50 -33.97 -16.89
N ASP A 120 10.68 -34.06 -17.94
CA ASP A 120 10.57 -35.29 -18.72
C ASP A 120 11.74 -35.36 -19.72
N THR A 121 12.94 -35.58 -19.17
CA THR A 121 14.03 -36.22 -19.90
C THR A 121 14.06 -37.71 -19.58
N SER A 122 13.18 -38.48 -20.21
CA SER A 122 13.38 -39.92 -20.37
C SER A 122 14.04 -40.20 -21.72
N ILE A 123 15.31 -40.54 -21.60
CA ILE A 123 16.25 -41.03 -22.62
C ILE A 123 15.85 -42.46 -23.06
N ILE A 124 16.02 -42.73 -24.36
CA ILE A 124 16.26 -44.00 -25.11
C ILE A 124 15.31 -45.21 -24.99
N ALA A 125 14.74 -45.61 -26.13
CA ALA A 125 15.07 -46.85 -26.86
C ALA A 125 14.70 -46.71 -28.34
#